data_AF-A0A930K847-F1
#
_entry.id   AF-A0A930K847-F1
#
_cell.length_a   1.000
_cell.length_b   1.000
_cell.length_c   1.000
_cell.angle_alpha   90.00
_cell.angle_beta   90.00
_cell.angle_gamma   90.00
#
_symmetry.space_group_name_H-M   'P 1'
#
loop_
_entity.id
_entity.type
_entity.pdbx_description
1 polymer ?
#
loop_
_entity_poly.entity_id
_entity_poly.type
_entity_poly.pdbx_seq_one_letter_code
_entity_poly.pdbx_strand_id
1 'polypeptide(L)'
;DGGEAVRKTIESFRNSPESEYLWNAKPRFGKTLAVYDLCMKMEFRNVLVVTNRPAIADSWYFRVEHGRFVHDESVDKWLDALSRQARYPFSTEALRNEIRHSFWLLNRVDSAKALAKKLRDTQRHPEFASIEIVVAAGDGKTDNDEIIEDESSLMRVRKAIAEHPQGTITLSVGQLTTGVTVPEWTAVLILSNMKSPAQYMQTAFRAQTPHLYIDTDGRYHRKENAYVFDFDPARTLSIYEEMANGLTAETASGGGDIDTRKAHIRELLNFFPVIGEDEQGEMEALDAEQVMLIPRRIRSKEVVRSGFMSNFLFANISNIYGCSAGVISIINKFDAIKESKKNSVNTDEETTLQNFDQAIPEEVFLEVTSVTKAQFRLLRDGGEFVNEETGKTENSPGCFFDEVVFNDSVKEFMALRKRLANYFEPSNKEDIFNYIPAQRTNQIFTPKEVVRKMVDLLEEENPGCFDDPRKTFADLYMKSGQYITEIVKRLYNSQGLKKAFPDSEKRIRHIFKHQVYGLAPTECIYRISLRYILGFDDTIHIDEADHHLRQADSLPAAKAGTMEEFLDEVF
;
A
#
# COMPACT_ATOMS: atom_id res chain seq x y z
N ASP A 1 -15.67 -23.95 -3.59
CA ASP A 1 -14.51 -24.18 -2.71
C ASP A 1 -13.28 -24.44 -3.58
N GLY A 2 -12.08 -24.00 -3.16
CA GLY A 2 -10.83 -24.21 -3.89
C GLY A 2 -10.36 -25.66 -3.91
N GLY A 3 -10.55 -26.41 -2.81
CA GLY A 3 -10.17 -27.83 -2.74
C GLY A 3 -11.01 -28.72 -3.67
N GLU A 4 -12.32 -28.49 -3.71
CA GLU A 4 -13.21 -29.16 -4.65
C GLU A 4 -12.85 -28.87 -6.12
N ALA A 5 -12.48 -27.61 -6.44
CA ALA A 5 -12.07 -27.22 -7.78
C ALA A 5 -10.76 -27.92 -8.20
N VAL A 6 -9.76 -27.99 -7.31
CA VAL A 6 -8.51 -28.74 -7.55
C VAL A 6 -8.81 -30.20 -7.82
N ARG A 7 -9.64 -30.85 -6.98
CA ARG A 7 -9.97 -32.26 -7.14
C ARG A 7 -10.66 -32.54 -8.49
N LYS A 8 -11.66 -31.75 -8.87
CA LYS A 8 -12.36 -31.88 -10.16
C LYS A 8 -11.43 -31.60 -11.35
N THR A 9 -10.49 -30.68 -11.20
CA THR A 9 -9.50 -30.37 -12.24
C THR A 9 -8.54 -31.55 -12.45
N ILE A 10 -7.98 -32.12 -11.38
CA ILE A 10 -7.13 -33.32 -11.46
C ILE A 10 -7.89 -34.50 -12.08
N GLU A 11 -9.14 -34.70 -11.68
CA GLU A 11 -9.99 -35.77 -12.21
C GLU A 11 -10.29 -35.59 -13.70
N SER A 12 -10.54 -34.35 -14.15
CA SER A 12 -10.69 -34.01 -15.57
C SER A 12 -9.44 -34.32 -16.37
N PHE A 13 -8.28 -33.83 -15.94
CA PHE A 13 -7.01 -34.04 -16.65
C PHE A 13 -6.57 -35.52 -16.69
N ARG A 14 -6.87 -36.29 -15.64
CA ARG A 14 -6.59 -37.75 -15.63
C ARG A 14 -7.48 -38.53 -16.59
N ASN A 15 -8.75 -38.12 -16.74
CA ASN A 15 -9.70 -38.80 -17.60
C ASN A 15 -9.60 -38.33 -19.07
N SER A 16 -9.09 -37.13 -19.33
CA SER A 16 -8.91 -36.58 -20.67
C SER A 16 -7.69 -35.64 -20.71
N PRO A 17 -6.53 -36.12 -21.19
CA PRO A 17 -5.28 -35.36 -21.19
C PRO A 17 -5.34 -34.05 -21.98
N GLU A 18 -6.23 -33.94 -22.97
CA GLU A 18 -6.44 -32.72 -23.77
C GLU A 18 -7.60 -31.84 -23.25
N SER A 19 -8.14 -32.12 -22.06
CA SER A 19 -9.23 -31.32 -21.52
C SER A 19 -8.74 -29.95 -21.05
N GLU A 20 -9.47 -28.90 -21.43
CA GLU A 20 -9.29 -27.56 -20.88
C GLU A 20 -10.27 -27.35 -19.72
N TYR A 21 -9.77 -26.91 -18.57
CA TYR A 21 -10.59 -26.75 -17.37
C TYR A 21 -10.60 -25.28 -16.91
N LEU A 22 -11.65 -24.55 -17.30
CA LEU A 22 -11.79 -23.13 -16.98
C LEU A 22 -12.28 -22.90 -15.55
N TRP A 23 -11.46 -22.26 -14.72
CA TRP A 23 -11.90 -21.79 -13.41
C TRP A 23 -12.60 -20.44 -13.57
N ASN A 24 -13.93 -20.42 -13.58
CA ASN A 24 -14.69 -19.16 -13.60
C ASN A 24 -14.57 -18.45 -12.23
N ALA A 25 -13.52 -17.66 -12.07
CA ALA A 25 -13.00 -17.29 -10.76
C ALA A 25 -12.54 -15.83 -10.66
N LYS A 26 -13.21 -15.02 -9.83
CA LYS A 26 -12.71 -13.68 -9.42
C LYS A 26 -11.36 -13.79 -8.66
N PRO A 27 -10.39 -12.87 -8.88
CA PRO A 27 -9.04 -12.95 -8.31
C PRO A 27 -9.04 -12.65 -6.80
N ARG A 28 -8.72 -13.65 -5.97
CA ARG A 28 -8.56 -13.55 -4.50
C ARG A 28 -7.45 -14.48 -4.00
N PHE A 29 -6.88 -14.18 -2.83
CA PHE A 29 -5.69 -14.82 -2.23
C PHE A 29 -5.77 -16.35 -2.17
N GLY A 30 -6.92 -16.90 -1.77
CA GLY A 30 -7.13 -18.35 -1.68
C GLY A 30 -7.04 -19.12 -3.00
N LYS A 31 -7.13 -18.46 -4.18
CA LYS A 31 -7.04 -19.16 -5.48
C LYS A 31 -5.60 -19.32 -5.96
N THR A 32 -4.69 -18.44 -5.53
CA THR A 32 -3.24 -18.65 -5.71
C THR A 32 -2.81 -19.92 -4.99
N LEU A 33 -3.32 -20.15 -3.77
CA LEU A 33 -3.06 -21.37 -3.01
C LEU A 33 -3.68 -22.62 -3.65
N ALA A 34 -4.90 -22.53 -4.20
CA ALA A 34 -5.52 -23.65 -4.93
C ALA A 34 -4.77 -24.00 -6.23
N VAL A 35 -4.27 -23.01 -6.98
CA VAL A 35 -3.41 -23.24 -8.15
C VAL A 35 -2.09 -23.87 -7.71
N TYR A 36 -1.46 -23.38 -6.63
CA TYR A 36 -0.24 -23.99 -6.08
C TYR A 36 -0.45 -25.43 -5.61
N ASP A 37 -1.55 -25.72 -4.91
CA ASP A 37 -1.93 -27.07 -4.48
C ASP A 37 -2.17 -28.00 -5.69
N LEU A 38 -2.81 -27.50 -6.74
CA LEU A 38 -2.94 -28.22 -8.02
C LEU A 38 -1.57 -28.51 -8.64
N CYS A 39 -0.70 -27.50 -8.75
CA CYS A 39 0.64 -27.65 -9.33
C CYS A 39 1.50 -28.65 -8.55
N MET A 40 1.42 -28.63 -7.22
CA MET A 40 2.12 -29.57 -6.35
C MET A 40 1.58 -31.00 -6.51
N LYS A 41 0.25 -31.18 -6.49
CA LYS A 41 -0.39 -32.51 -6.62
C LYS A 41 -0.27 -33.12 -8.02
N MET A 42 -0.06 -32.30 -9.04
CA MET A 42 0.19 -32.74 -10.41
C MET A 42 1.67 -32.71 -10.82
N GLU A 43 2.56 -32.39 -9.89
CA GLU A 43 4.02 -32.36 -10.08
C GLU A 43 4.51 -31.50 -11.26
N PHE A 44 3.85 -30.35 -11.51
CA PHE A 44 4.26 -29.45 -12.58
C PHE A 44 5.63 -28.83 -12.28
N ARG A 45 6.59 -29.02 -13.20
CA ARG A 45 7.98 -28.53 -13.03
C ARG A 45 8.20 -27.11 -13.51
N ASN A 46 7.43 -26.66 -14.51
CA ASN A 46 7.52 -25.32 -15.09
C ASN A 46 6.17 -24.63 -15.00
N VAL A 47 5.99 -23.80 -13.96
CA VAL A 47 4.71 -23.14 -13.66
C VAL A 47 4.88 -21.63 -13.80
N LEU A 48 4.18 -21.03 -14.77
CA LEU A 48 4.10 -19.57 -14.91
C LEU A 48 2.89 -19.05 -14.14
N VAL A 49 3.11 -18.50 -12.95
CA VAL A 49 2.05 -17.88 -12.13
C VAL A 49 2.03 -16.37 -12.39
N VAL A 50 1.01 -15.89 -13.10
CA VAL A 50 0.79 -14.44 -13.31
C VAL A 50 -0.28 -13.96 -12.33
N THR A 51 0.13 -13.30 -11.25
CA THR A 51 -0.79 -12.68 -10.29
C THR A 51 -0.81 -11.17 -10.49
N ASN A 52 -2.00 -10.55 -10.48
CA ASN A 52 -2.14 -9.11 -10.37
C ASN A 52 -2.58 -8.79 -8.93
N ARG A 53 -1.63 -8.50 -8.04
CA ARG A 53 -1.90 -7.88 -6.73
C ARG A 53 -0.98 -6.66 -6.59
N PRO A 54 -1.53 -5.47 -6.27
CA PRO A 54 -0.73 -4.29 -5.99
C PRO A 54 -0.20 -4.43 -4.56
N ALA A 55 1.05 -4.88 -4.45
CA ALA A 55 1.92 -4.37 -3.39
C ALA A 55 2.66 -3.20 -4.04
N ILE A 56 2.59 -2.00 -3.46
CA ILE A 56 3.45 -0.88 -3.84
C ILE A 56 4.86 -1.27 -3.37
N ALA A 57 5.53 -2.06 -4.19
CA ALA A 57 6.94 -2.37 -4.12
C ALA A 57 7.42 -2.25 -5.56
N ASP A 58 8.38 -1.37 -5.83
CA ASP A 58 8.75 -0.74 -7.11
C ASP A 58 9.03 -1.64 -8.34
N SER A 59 8.81 -2.95 -8.21
CA SER A 59 8.61 -3.87 -9.33
C SER A 59 7.47 -3.45 -10.28
N TRP A 60 6.39 -2.84 -9.77
CA TRP A 60 5.23 -2.47 -10.58
C TRP A 60 5.48 -1.24 -11.46
N TYR A 61 6.23 -0.26 -10.95
CA TYR A 61 6.38 1.05 -11.60
C TYR A 61 7.01 0.94 -12.98
N PHE A 62 8.07 0.12 -13.08
CA PHE A 62 8.78 -0.16 -14.32
C PHE A 62 8.30 -1.46 -15.02
N ARG A 63 7.12 -1.98 -14.67
CA ARG A 63 6.58 -3.18 -15.32
C ARG A 63 6.31 -2.92 -16.80
N VAL A 64 6.74 -3.83 -17.66
CA VAL A 64 6.55 -3.75 -19.11
C VAL A 64 5.57 -4.83 -19.58
N GLU A 65 4.62 -4.43 -20.42
CA GLU A 65 3.73 -5.33 -21.15
C GLU A 65 3.70 -4.91 -22.62
N HIS A 66 3.82 -5.88 -23.53
CA HIS A 66 3.85 -5.63 -24.97
C HIS A 66 4.90 -4.59 -25.41
N GLY A 67 6.03 -4.53 -24.71
CA GLY A 67 7.15 -3.61 -25.02
C GLY A 67 6.94 -2.14 -24.60
N ARG A 68 5.92 -1.84 -23.79
CA ARG A 68 5.70 -0.52 -23.16
C ARG A 68 5.51 -0.66 -21.66
N PHE A 69 5.78 0.41 -20.92
CA PHE A 69 5.48 0.40 -19.49
C PHE A 69 3.97 0.34 -19.26
N VAL A 70 3.54 -0.44 -18.28
CA VAL A 70 2.13 -0.46 -17.83
C VAL A 70 1.72 0.93 -17.33
N HIS A 71 2.67 1.66 -16.71
CA HIS A 71 2.49 3.02 -16.21
C HIS A 71 3.33 4.03 -17.00
N ASP A 72 3.20 4.01 -18.34
CA ASP A 72 4.04 4.77 -19.26
C ASP A 72 4.07 6.28 -18.97
N GLU A 73 2.91 6.90 -18.74
CA GLU A 73 2.82 8.33 -18.41
C GLU A 73 3.50 8.68 -17.08
N SER A 74 3.43 7.78 -16.10
CA SER A 74 4.10 7.99 -14.81
C SER A 74 5.61 7.96 -15.00
N VAL A 75 6.12 6.99 -15.76
CA VAL A 75 7.56 6.90 -16.08
C VAL A 75 8.04 8.18 -16.78
N ASP A 76 7.24 8.75 -17.68
CA ASP A 76 7.56 10.04 -18.32
C ASP A 76 7.61 11.19 -17.32
N LYS A 77 6.61 11.29 -16.42
CA LYS A 77 6.62 12.30 -15.35
C LYS A 77 7.81 12.15 -14.42
N TRP A 78 8.23 10.91 -14.14
CA TRP A 78 9.42 10.65 -13.33
C TRP A 78 10.71 11.05 -14.06
N LEU A 79 10.85 10.76 -15.36
CA LEU A 79 11.99 11.24 -16.15
C LEU A 79 12.01 12.77 -16.26
N ASP A 80 10.85 13.41 -16.37
CA ASP A 80 10.71 14.86 -16.32
C ASP A 80 11.14 15.41 -14.95
N ALA A 81 10.71 14.79 -13.85
CA ALA A 81 11.12 15.17 -12.51
C ALA A 81 12.65 15.03 -12.36
N LEU A 82 13.19 13.87 -12.77
CA LEU A 82 14.62 13.59 -12.79
C LEU A 82 15.39 14.74 -13.48
N SER A 83 15.03 15.04 -14.72
CA SER A 83 15.76 15.99 -15.57
C SER A 83 15.42 17.46 -15.39
N ARG A 84 14.32 17.84 -14.72
CA ARG A 84 13.83 19.24 -14.67
C ARG A 84 13.44 19.74 -13.28
N GLN A 85 13.06 18.86 -12.36
CA GLN A 85 12.72 19.28 -11.00
C GLN A 85 14.01 19.66 -10.28
N ALA A 86 14.04 20.84 -9.65
CA ALA A 86 15.21 21.27 -8.92
C ALA A 86 15.65 20.18 -7.94
N ARG A 87 16.98 19.97 -7.83
CA ARG A 87 17.63 19.04 -6.89
C ARG A 87 17.52 17.56 -7.27
N TYR A 88 16.74 17.21 -8.29
CA TYR A 88 16.76 15.85 -8.82
C TYR A 88 18.04 15.58 -9.62
N PRO A 89 18.47 14.30 -9.69
CA PRO A 89 19.61 13.88 -10.51
C PRO A 89 19.39 14.31 -11.96
N PHE A 90 20.37 14.95 -12.60
CA PHE A 90 20.29 15.47 -13.98
C PHE A 90 19.47 16.76 -14.16
N SER A 91 18.94 17.39 -13.11
CA SER A 91 18.12 18.61 -13.22
C SER A 91 18.86 19.85 -13.71
N THR A 92 20.14 19.97 -13.38
CA THR A 92 21.01 21.09 -13.78
C THR A 92 22.22 20.59 -14.55
N GLU A 93 22.82 21.46 -15.35
CA GLU A 93 24.05 21.12 -16.09
C GLU A 93 25.21 20.77 -15.14
N ALA A 94 25.34 21.49 -14.02
CA ALA A 94 26.33 21.19 -12.98
C ALA A 94 26.15 19.76 -12.44
N LEU A 95 24.91 19.37 -12.08
CA LEU A 95 24.63 18.01 -11.61
C LEU A 95 24.88 16.97 -12.71
N ARG A 96 24.49 17.24 -13.96
CA ARG A 96 24.77 16.35 -15.10
C ARG A 96 26.27 16.12 -15.31
N ASN A 97 27.08 17.16 -15.15
CA ASN A 97 28.54 17.08 -15.25
C ASN A 97 29.16 16.30 -14.08
N GLU A 98 28.54 16.36 -12.91
CA GLU A 98 28.96 15.63 -11.72
C GLU A 98 28.59 14.13 -11.78
N ILE A 99 27.40 13.80 -12.29
CA ILE A 99 26.92 12.41 -12.47
C ILE A 99 27.16 11.86 -13.88
N ARG A 100 28.20 12.38 -14.55
CA ARG A 100 28.58 12.15 -15.96
C ARG A 100 28.45 10.70 -16.41
N HIS A 101 29.01 9.77 -15.65
CA HIS A 101 28.85 8.33 -15.89
C HIS A 101 28.06 7.73 -14.74
N SER A 102 26.89 7.17 -15.03
CA SER A 102 26.00 6.61 -14.01
C SER A 102 25.60 5.17 -14.31
N PHE A 103 25.37 4.40 -13.24
CA PHE A 103 24.99 3.00 -13.28
C PHE A 103 23.59 2.80 -12.69
N TRP A 104 22.63 2.31 -13.46
CA TRP A 104 21.23 2.19 -13.05
C TRP A 104 20.88 0.70 -12.97
N LEU A 105 20.44 0.25 -11.80
CA LEU A 105 20.09 -1.15 -11.55
C LEU A 105 18.57 -1.32 -11.57
N LEU A 106 18.07 -2.16 -12.48
CA LEU A 106 16.65 -2.48 -12.66
C LEU A 106 16.35 -3.95 -12.33
N ASN A 107 15.06 -4.28 -12.15
CA ASN A 107 14.61 -5.64 -11.85
C ASN A 107 14.48 -6.57 -13.08
N ARG A 108 14.28 -6.03 -14.28
CA ARG A 108 13.92 -6.84 -15.47
C ARG A 108 14.55 -6.32 -16.76
N VAL A 109 14.91 -7.25 -17.66
CA VAL A 109 15.57 -6.96 -18.94
C VAL A 109 14.68 -6.16 -19.87
N ASP A 110 13.38 -6.45 -19.90
CA ASP A 110 12.40 -5.71 -20.69
C ASP A 110 12.23 -4.27 -20.18
N SER A 111 12.22 -4.05 -18.86
CA SER A 111 12.23 -2.72 -18.24
C SER A 111 13.46 -1.92 -18.63
N ALA A 112 14.65 -2.50 -18.59
CA ALA A 112 15.88 -1.82 -18.99
C ALA A 112 15.86 -1.41 -20.48
N LYS A 113 15.37 -2.30 -21.36
CA LYS A 113 15.22 -2.00 -22.79
C LYS A 113 14.19 -0.91 -23.05
N ALA A 114 13.04 -0.94 -22.36
CA ALA A 114 12.01 0.07 -22.49
C ALA A 114 12.47 1.45 -21.97
N LEU A 115 13.19 1.47 -20.84
CA LEU A 115 13.74 2.71 -20.27
C LEU A 115 14.81 3.31 -21.19
N ALA A 116 15.68 2.47 -21.77
CA ALA A 116 16.67 2.92 -22.75
C ALA A 116 16.01 3.60 -23.96
N LYS A 117 14.85 3.09 -24.41
CA LYS A 117 14.10 3.69 -25.51
C LYS A 117 13.59 5.09 -25.14
N LYS A 118 13.05 5.27 -23.93
CA LYS A 118 12.58 6.58 -23.45
C LYS A 118 13.74 7.57 -23.25
N LEU A 119 14.86 7.13 -22.67
CA LEU A 119 16.05 7.98 -22.50
C LEU A 119 16.66 8.45 -23.83
N ARG A 120 16.56 7.64 -24.89
CA ARG A 120 17.00 8.00 -26.24
C ARG A 120 16.00 8.88 -27.00
N ASP A 121 14.80 9.10 -26.48
CA ASP A 121 13.81 9.99 -27.09
C ASP A 121 14.16 11.46 -26.78
N THR A 122 15.07 12.00 -27.58
CA THR A 122 15.56 13.38 -27.43
C THR A 122 14.53 14.44 -27.78
N GLN A 123 13.40 14.07 -28.43
CA GLN A 123 12.29 14.99 -28.62
C GLN A 123 11.54 15.24 -27.31
N ARG A 124 11.38 14.19 -26.49
CA ARG A 124 10.73 14.28 -25.18
C ARG A 124 11.67 14.71 -24.05
N HIS A 125 12.89 14.18 -24.07
CA HIS A 125 13.91 14.40 -23.04
C HIS A 125 15.24 14.88 -23.66
N PRO A 126 15.31 16.14 -24.13
CA PRO A 126 16.53 16.72 -24.69
C PRO A 126 17.70 16.74 -23.70
N GLU A 127 17.43 16.69 -22.40
CA GLU A 127 18.43 16.71 -21.32
C GLU A 127 19.36 15.48 -21.35
N PHE A 128 18.93 14.36 -21.93
CA PHE A 128 19.74 13.15 -22.10
C PHE A 128 20.39 13.04 -23.49
N ALA A 129 20.19 14.01 -24.40
CA ALA A 129 20.62 13.90 -25.79
C ALA A 129 22.13 13.74 -25.98
N SER A 130 22.93 14.27 -25.05
CA SER A 130 24.39 14.13 -25.08
C SER A 130 24.89 12.85 -24.41
N ILE A 131 24.03 12.10 -23.71
CA ILE A 131 24.40 10.97 -22.86
C ILE A 131 24.20 9.66 -23.61
N GLU A 132 25.25 8.84 -23.70
CA GLU A 132 25.15 7.53 -24.34
C GLU A 132 24.49 6.51 -23.43
N ILE A 133 23.51 5.77 -23.95
CA ILE A 133 22.72 4.80 -23.18
C ILE A 133 23.20 3.38 -23.48
N VAL A 134 23.79 2.72 -22.48
CA VAL A 134 24.32 1.35 -22.59
C VAL A 134 23.40 0.38 -21.85
N VAL A 135 22.89 -0.65 -22.55
CA VAL A 135 22.10 -1.71 -21.92
C VAL A 135 22.98 -2.94 -21.68
N ALA A 136 23.29 -3.20 -20.41
CA ALA A 136 24.04 -4.34 -19.90
C ALA A 136 23.08 -5.33 -19.21
N ALA A 137 22.19 -5.95 -19.99
CA ALA A 137 21.19 -6.92 -19.49
C ALA A 137 20.88 -7.98 -20.57
N GLY A 138 21.04 -9.28 -20.27
CA GLY A 138 20.81 -10.40 -21.21
C GLY A 138 21.54 -11.73 -20.91
N ASP A 139 21.36 -12.66 -21.84
CA ASP A 139 21.69 -14.09 -22.02
C ASP A 139 23.08 -14.72 -22.21
N GLY A 140 23.84 -15.03 -21.18
CA GLY A 140 25.22 -15.51 -21.38
C GLY A 140 25.40 -16.93 -21.90
N LYS A 141 24.36 -17.61 -22.40
CA LYS A 141 24.41 -18.97 -22.96
C LYS A 141 23.33 -19.23 -24.03
N THR A 142 23.73 -19.95 -25.09
CA THR A 142 22.98 -21.09 -25.65
C THR A 142 23.25 -22.34 -24.81
N ASP A 143 22.21 -23.09 -24.42
CA ASP A 143 22.06 -24.49 -23.92
C ASP A 143 23.22 -25.33 -23.31
N ASN A 144 24.46 -24.85 -23.19
CA ASN A 144 25.60 -25.59 -22.66
C ASN A 144 26.36 -24.77 -21.61
N ASP A 145 26.65 -25.42 -20.49
CA ASP A 145 27.01 -24.79 -19.23
C ASP A 145 28.41 -24.13 -19.13
N GLU A 146 28.68 -23.03 -19.84
CA GLU A 146 29.78 -22.08 -19.50
C GLU A 146 29.29 -20.63 -19.24
N ILE A 147 29.47 -20.12 -18.01
CA ILE A 147 29.18 -18.72 -17.66
C ILE A 147 30.45 -17.90 -17.95
N ILE A 148 30.46 -17.14 -19.05
CA ILE A 148 31.32 -15.97 -19.22
C ILE A 148 30.53 -14.90 -19.98
N GLU A 149 29.94 -13.95 -19.26
CA GLU A 149 29.19 -12.85 -19.90
C GLU A 149 29.63 -11.43 -19.48
N ASP A 150 30.41 -11.30 -18.39
CA ASP A 150 30.80 -9.99 -17.84
C ASP A 150 31.83 -9.25 -18.71
N GLU A 151 32.74 -9.93 -19.40
CA GLU A 151 33.77 -9.26 -20.23
C GLU A 151 33.15 -8.49 -21.41
N SER A 152 32.10 -9.04 -22.05
CA SER A 152 31.47 -8.38 -23.20
C SER A 152 30.68 -7.12 -22.80
N SER A 153 29.95 -7.17 -21.69
CA SER A 153 29.20 -6.04 -21.15
C SER A 153 30.14 -4.98 -20.59
N LEU A 154 31.20 -5.39 -19.86
CA LEU A 154 32.22 -4.48 -19.35
C LEU A 154 32.97 -3.77 -20.49
N MET A 155 33.33 -4.49 -21.56
CA MET A 155 33.95 -3.90 -22.74
C MET A 155 33.04 -2.87 -23.42
N ARG A 156 31.74 -3.16 -23.57
CA ARG A 156 30.77 -2.20 -24.15
C ARG A 156 30.68 -0.92 -23.30
N VAL A 157 30.63 -1.06 -21.98
CA VAL A 157 30.61 0.09 -21.06
C VAL A 157 31.90 0.91 -21.18
N ARG A 158 33.08 0.27 -21.12
CA ARG A 158 34.37 0.95 -21.24
C ARG A 158 34.53 1.66 -22.58
N LYS A 159 34.09 1.02 -23.67
CA LYS A 159 34.09 1.62 -25.00
C LYS A 159 33.18 2.86 -25.05
N ALA A 160 31.95 2.75 -24.56
CA ALA A 160 31.02 3.87 -24.52
C ALA A 160 31.56 5.04 -23.70
N ILE A 161 32.20 4.78 -22.54
CA ILE A 161 32.81 5.83 -21.73
C ILE A 161 33.96 6.52 -22.48
N ALA A 162 34.80 5.75 -23.19
CA ALA A 162 35.89 6.30 -23.99
C ALA A 162 35.42 7.13 -25.20
N GLU A 163 34.34 6.70 -25.87
CA GLU A 163 33.78 7.36 -27.05
C GLU A 163 32.85 8.54 -26.69
N HIS A 164 32.27 8.53 -25.49
CA HIS A 164 31.30 9.52 -25.01
C HIS A 164 31.73 10.12 -23.65
N PRO A 165 32.84 10.89 -23.61
CA PRO A 165 33.36 11.49 -22.38
C PRO A 165 32.44 12.55 -21.77
N GLN A 166 31.42 13.00 -22.49
CA GLN A 166 30.39 13.91 -21.99
C GLN A 166 29.35 13.20 -21.09
N GLY A 167 29.24 11.87 -21.16
CA GLY A 167 28.46 11.10 -20.22
C GLY A 167 27.83 9.82 -20.77
N THR A 168 27.60 8.87 -19.86
CA THR A 168 26.97 7.58 -20.16
C THR A 168 25.99 7.16 -19.06
N ILE A 169 24.87 6.54 -19.43
CA ILE A 169 23.97 5.82 -18.52
C ILE A 169 24.06 4.33 -18.84
N THR A 170 24.53 3.53 -17.88
CA THR A 170 24.56 2.07 -17.99
C THR A 170 23.36 1.48 -17.27
N LEU A 171 22.44 0.85 -17.99
CA LEU A 171 21.29 0.13 -17.45
C LEU A 171 21.62 -1.36 -17.27
N SER A 172 21.48 -1.89 -16.06
CA SER A 172 21.77 -3.30 -15.74
C SER A 172 20.61 -3.98 -15.00
N VAL A 173 20.56 -5.32 -15.11
CA VAL A 173 19.63 -6.21 -14.40
C VAL A 173 20.42 -7.31 -13.68
N GLY A 174 21.46 -6.91 -12.94
CA GLY A 174 22.31 -7.83 -12.19
C GLY A 174 23.68 -8.10 -12.83
N GLN A 175 23.87 -7.89 -14.13
CA GLN A 175 25.21 -7.90 -14.72
C GLN A 175 26.05 -6.74 -14.15
N LEU A 176 27.38 -6.89 -14.13
CA LEU A 176 28.28 -5.86 -13.60
C LEU A 176 28.04 -5.51 -12.11
N THR A 177 27.29 -6.32 -11.37
CA THR A 177 27.02 -6.11 -9.92
C THR A 177 28.00 -6.85 -9.01
N THR A 178 28.79 -7.77 -9.55
CA THR A 178 29.82 -8.54 -8.84
C THR A 178 31.12 -8.58 -9.65
N GLY A 179 32.28 -8.59 -9.00
CA GLY A 179 33.57 -8.90 -9.65
C GLY A 179 34.14 -7.87 -10.64
N VAL A 180 33.40 -6.83 -11.02
CA VAL A 180 33.87 -5.80 -11.96
C VAL A 180 34.06 -4.43 -11.29
N THR A 181 34.95 -3.61 -11.86
CA THR A 181 35.21 -2.23 -11.41
C THR A 181 35.25 -1.30 -12.63
N VAL A 182 34.45 -0.23 -12.56
CA VAL A 182 34.40 0.87 -13.54
C VAL A 182 34.61 2.17 -12.76
N PRO A 183 35.85 2.67 -12.65
CA PRO A 183 36.19 3.84 -11.83
C PRO A 183 35.41 5.11 -12.18
N GLU A 184 35.04 5.26 -13.44
CA GLU A 184 34.41 6.43 -14.02
C GLU A 184 32.98 6.68 -13.50
N TRP A 185 32.29 5.65 -13.00
CA TRP A 185 30.93 5.80 -12.49
C TRP A 185 30.88 6.66 -11.24
N THR A 186 30.25 7.83 -11.31
CA THR A 186 30.08 8.76 -10.18
C THR A 186 28.72 8.65 -9.50
N ALA A 187 27.74 8.00 -10.13
CA ALA A 187 26.42 7.79 -9.54
C ALA A 187 25.86 6.37 -9.77
N VAL A 188 25.12 5.88 -8.79
CA VAL A 188 24.32 4.66 -8.89
C VAL A 188 22.84 5.01 -8.67
N LEU A 189 21.96 4.60 -9.57
CA LEU A 189 20.50 4.69 -9.39
C LEU A 189 19.96 3.29 -9.09
N ILE A 190 19.34 3.14 -7.92
CA ILE A 190 18.72 1.88 -7.49
C ILE A 190 17.24 1.92 -7.86
N LEU A 191 16.90 1.30 -8.98
CA LEU A 191 15.54 1.17 -9.52
C LEU A 191 15.03 -0.28 -9.39
N SER A 192 15.65 -1.05 -8.51
CA SER A 192 15.37 -2.46 -8.25
C SER A 192 14.94 -2.67 -6.79
N ASN A 193 14.22 -3.75 -6.53
CA ASN A 193 13.72 -4.06 -5.19
C ASN A 193 14.76 -4.88 -4.40
N MET A 194 15.94 -4.30 -4.18
CA MET A 194 17.03 -4.97 -3.44
C MET A 194 16.67 -5.12 -1.97
N LYS A 195 16.65 -6.36 -1.47
CA LYS A 195 16.32 -6.64 -0.06
C LYS A 195 17.52 -6.93 0.83
N SER A 196 18.69 -7.21 0.24
CA SER A 196 19.89 -7.55 1.00
C SER A 196 20.75 -6.31 1.23
N PRO A 197 21.07 -5.94 2.48
CA PRO A 197 22.00 -4.85 2.77
C PRO A 197 23.36 -5.04 2.09
N ALA A 198 23.87 -6.27 2.03
CA ALA A 198 25.14 -6.58 1.39
C ALA A 198 25.12 -6.29 -0.12
N GLN A 199 24.08 -6.72 -0.83
CA GLN A 199 23.93 -6.45 -2.27
C GLN A 199 23.70 -4.96 -2.55
N TYR A 200 22.94 -4.30 -1.68
CA TYR A 200 22.71 -2.85 -1.75
C TYR A 200 24.04 -2.10 -1.68
N MET A 201 24.84 -2.34 -0.63
CA MET A 201 26.11 -1.67 -0.42
C MET A 201 27.14 -2.05 -1.49
N GLN A 202 27.19 -3.32 -1.91
CA GLN A 202 28.05 -3.74 -3.01
C GLN A 202 27.74 -2.98 -4.30
N THR A 203 26.46 -2.70 -4.57
CA THR A 203 26.02 -1.93 -5.74
C THR A 203 26.32 -0.44 -5.56
N ALA A 204 25.98 0.13 -4.39
CA ALA A 204 26.22 1.52 -4.05
C ALA A 204 27.72 1.90 -4.13
N PHE A 205 28.60 1.07 -3.57
CA PHE A 205 30.04 1.30 -3.54
C PHE A 205 30.72 1.22 -4.91
N ARG A 206 30.01 0.80 -5.96
CA ARG A 206 30.52 0.89 -7.34
C ARG A 206 30.84 2.33 -7.71
N ALA A 207 29.99 3.27 -7.27
CA ALA A 207 30.23 4.69 -7.45
C ALA A 207 31.38 5.23 -6.60
N GLN A 208 31.93 4.50 -5.62
CA GLN A 208 32.99 5.02 -4.74
C GLN A 208 34.40 4.65 -5.19
N THR A 209 34.54 3.90 -6.28
CA THR A 209 35.85 3.58 -6.83
C THR A 209 36.62 4.88 -7.13
N PRO A 210 37.84 5.06 -6.59
CA PRO A 210 38.66 6.24 -6.87
C PRO A 210 38.99 6.34 -8.36
N HIS A 211 38.85 7.54 -8.92
CA HIS A 211 39.14 7.80 -10.33
C HIS A 211 39.85 9.14 -10.48
N LEU A 212 40.88 9.14 -11.32
CA LEU A 212 41.62 10.32 -11.74
C LEU A 212 41.31 10.54 -13.22
N TYR A 213 40.85 11.74 -13.56
CA TYR A 213 40.56 12.12 -14.94
C TYR A 213 41.23 13.45 -15.27
N ILE A 214 41.37 13.70 -16.57
CA ILE A 214 41.92 14.95 -17.09
C ILE A 214 40.74 15.71 -17.69
N ASP A 215 40.53 16.95 -17.23
CA ASP A 215 39.48 17.80 -17.79
C ASP A 215 39.91 18.36 -19.16
N THR A 216 38.97 18.98 -19.87
CA THR A 216 39.19 19.61 -21.18
C THR A 216 40.34 20.64 -21.17
N ASP A 217 40.62 21.25 -20.02
CA ASP A 217 41.72 22.19 -19.80
C ASP A 217 43.08 21.53 -19.48
N GLY A 218 43.18 20.19 -19.52
CA GLY A 218 44.42 19.45 -19.28
C GLY A 218 44.83 19.32 -17.80
N ARG A 219 43.96 19.71 -16.86
CA ARG A 219 44.20 19.58 -15.42
C ARG A 219 43.76 18.20 -14.93
N TYR A 220 44.52 17.67 -13.97
CA TYR A 220 44.16 16.43 -13.28
C TYR A 220 43.12 16.72 -12.20
N HIS A 221 42.01 16.01 -12.26
CA HIS A 221 40.95 16.03 -11.27
C HIS A 221 40.80 14.64 -10.68
N ARG A 222 40.58 14.59 -9.37
CA ARG A 222 40.18 13.37 -8.68
C ARG A 222 38.69 13.46 -8.41
N LYS A 223 38.02 12.32 -8.53
CA LYS A 223 36.64 12.19 -8.09
C LYS A 223 36.53 12.48 -6.58
N GLU A 224 35.73 13.48 -6.24
CA GLU A 224 35.50 13.93 -4.86
C GLU A 224 34.18 13.37 -4.31
N ASN A 225 33.15 13.29 -5.15
CA ASN A 225 31.81 12.87 -4.76
C ASN A 225 31.38 11.58 -5.48
N ALA A 226 30.53 10.81 -4.79
CA ALA A 226 29.88 9.62 -5.31
C ALA A 226 28.44 9.59 -4.81
N TYR A 227 27.50 9.34 -5.71
CA TYR A 227 26.08 9.44 -5.41
C TYR A 227 25.38 8.10 -5.49
N VAL A 228 24.44 7.89 -4.58
CA VAL A 228 23.48 6.79 -4.62
C VAL A 228 22.10 7.40 -4.56
N PHE A 229 21.30 7.14 -5.57
CA PHE A 229 19.93 7.60 -5.64
C PHE A 229 19.01 6.39 -5.52
N ASP A 230 18.20 6.38 -4.47
CA ASP A 230 17.16 5.39 -4.25
C ASP A 230 15.84 6.13 -4.02
N PHE A 231 14.78 5.67 -4.68
CA PHE A 231 13.46 6.27 -4.67
C PHE A 231 12.49 5.53 -3.72
N ASP A 232 12.98 4.56 -2.95
CA ASP A 232 12.28 3.88 -1.87
C ASP A 232 12.91 4.27 -0.51
N PRO A 233 12.45 5.38 0.10
CA PRO A 233 13.03 5.88 1.35
C PRO A 233 12.83 4.89 2.51
N ALA A 234 11.71 4.17 2.54
CA ALA A 234 11.46 3.20 3.60
C ALA A 234 12.46 2.04 3.54
N ARG A 235 12.72 1.48 2.34
CA ARG A 235 13.71 0.42 2.15
C ARG A 235 15.13 0.91 2.42
N THR A 236 15.51 2.06 1.86
CA THR A 236 16.86 2.62 1.99
C THR A 236 17.25 2.78 3.44
N LEU A 237 16.40 3.45 4.23
CA LEU A 237 16.66 3.71 5.64
C LEU A 237 16.57 2.43 6.49
N SER A 238 15.71 1.48 6.13
CA SER A 238 15.68 0.16 6.79
C SER A 238 16.99 -0.61 6.57
N ILE A 239 17.49 -0.66 5.33
CA ILE A 239 18.79 -1.28 4.99
C ILE A 239 19.94 -0.56 5.72
N TYR A 240 19.87 0.76 5.81
CA TYR A 240 20.86 1.57 6.49
C TYR A 240 20.92 1.27 8.00
N GLU A 241 19.75 1.18 8.65
CA GLU A 241 19.66 0.77 10.06
C GLU A 241 20.18 -0.66 10.27
N GLU A 242 19.76 -1.61 9.41
CA GLU A 242 20.22 -3.00 9.46
C GLU A 242 21.73 -3.10 9.30
N MET A 243 22.33 -2.28 8.42
CA MET A 243 23.77 -2.23 8.26
C MET A 243 24.46 -1.69 9.51
N ALA A 244 24.04 -0.52 9.99
CA ALA A 244 24.66 0.12 11.16
C ALA A 244 24.66 -0.83 12.37
N ASN A 245 23.55 -1.58 12.54
CA ASN A 245 23.37 -2.48 13.67
C ASN A 245 23.81 -3.93 13.40
N GLY A 246 24.06 -4.31 12.15
CA GLY A 246 24.53 -5.64 11.78
C GLY A 246 26.04 -5.82 11.94
N LEU A 247 26.80 -4.74 12.12
CA LEU A 247 28.26 -4.74 12.15
C LEU A 247 28.85 -5.07 13.53
N THR A 248 28.06 -5.01 14.61
CA THR A 248 28.54 -5.29 15.98
C THR A 248 27.80 -6.49 16.58
N ALA A 249 28.53 -7.30 17.37
CA ALA A 249 27.96 -8.50 17.99
C ALA A 249 26.83 -8.18 18.99
N GLU A 250 26.83 -6.97 19.56
CA GLU A 250 25.83 -6.50 20.53
C GLU A 250 24.45 -6.24 19.89
N THR A 251 24.42 -5.81 18.62
CA THR A 251 23.18 -5.47 17.91
C THR A 251 22.82 -6.40 16.75
N ALA A 252 23.75 -7.26 16.30
CA ALA A 252 23.58 -8.11 15.11
C ALA A 252 22.43 -9.13 15.19
N SER A 253 22.01 -9.52 16.39
CA SER A 253 20.86 -10.43 16.62
C SER A 253 19.57 -9.69 16.96
N GLY A 254 19.46 -8.40 16.63
CA GLY A 254 18.34 -7.55 17.05
C GLY A 254 18.42 -7.09 18.51
N GLY A 255 19.59 -7.23 19.13
CA GLY A 255 19.90 -6.72 20.47
C GLY A 255 20.24 -5.21 20.47
N GLY A 256 20.64 -4.74 21.65
CA GLY A 256 21.00 -3.34 21.92
C GLY A 256 19.80 -2.43 22.17
N ASP A 257 19.95 -1.51 23.12
CA ASP A 257 18.94 -0.50 23.39
C ASP A 257 18.85 0.56 22.27
N ILE A 258 17.81 1.38 22.33
CA ILE A 258 17.55 2.42 21.35
C ILE A 258 18.75 3.38 21.22
N ASP A 259 19.41 3.71 22.32
CA ASP A 259 20.53 4.65 22.34
C ASP A 259 21.77 4.09 21.64
N THR A 260 22.08 2.81 21.87
CA THR A 260 23.17 2.08 21.21
C THR A 260 22.91 1.99 19.71
N ARG A 261 21.68 1.63 19.31
CA ARG A 261 21.32 1.55 17.90
C ARG A 261 21.41 2.91 17.20
N LYS A 262 20.94 3.97 17.86
CA LYS A 262 21.05 5.36 17.38
C LYS A 262 22.50 5.81 17.27
N ALA A 263 23.38 5.37 18.18
CA ALA A 263 24.81 5.67 18.13
C ALA A 263 25.48 5.04 16.90
N HIS A 264 25.21 3.78 16.58
CA HIS A 264 25.74 3.12 15.38
C HIS A 264 25.28 3.81 14.09
N ILE A 265 24.01 4.20 14.01
CA ILE A 265 23.48 4.94 12.85
C ILE A 265 24.19 6.29 12.71
N ARG A 266 24.40 7.01 13.82
CA ARG A 266 25.12 8.29 13.82
C ARG A 266 26.57 8.13 13.35
N GLU A 267 27.25 7.06 13.76
CA GLU A 267 28.59 6.77 13.28
C GLU A 267 28.61 6.53 11.77
N LEU A 268 27.68 5.73 11.25
CA LEU A 268 27.58 5.47 9.82
C LEU A 268 27.27 6.76 9.02
N LEU A 269 26.39 7.62 9.54
CA LEU A 269 26.02 8.90 8.91
C LEU A 269 27.20 9.87 8.76
N ASN A 270 28.23 9.77 9.61
CA ASN A 270 29.45 10.56 9.45
C ASN A 270 30.25 10.17 8.20
N PHE A 271 30.09 8.93 7.71
CA PHE A 271 30.78 8.42 6.52
C PHE A 271 29.87 8.41 5.28
N PHE A 272 28.59 8.12 5.46
CA PHE A 272 27.58 8.01 4.39
C PHE A 272 26.36 8.87 4.72
N PRO A 273 26.43 10.20 4.50
CA PRO A 273 25.29 11.07 4.77
C PRO A 273 24.11 10.68 3.89
N VAL A 274 22.94 10.54 4.51
CA VAL A 274 21.68 10.29 3.81
C VAL A 274 20.93 11.62 3.71
N ILE A 275 20.53 11.98 2.50
CA ILE A 275 19.75 13.20 2.24
C ILE A 275 18.34 12.77 1.85
N GLY A 276 17.35 13.24 2.60
CA GLY A 276 15.94 12.96 2.37
C GLY A 276 15.16 14.22 2.05
N GLU A 277 13.97 14.05 1.48
CA GLU A 277 12.99 15.12 1.29
C GLU A 277 12.16 15.29 2.57
N ASP A 278 12.06 16.51 3.09
CA ASP A 278 11.22 16.85 4.24
C ASP A 278 9.73 16.98 3.86
N GLU A 279 8.87 17.36 4.81
CA GLU A 279 7.42 17.52 4.54
C GLU A 279 7.09 18.70 3.61
N GLN A 280 8.05 19.59 3.36
CA GLN A 280 7.94 20.80 2.52
C GLN A 280 8.55 20.60 1.13
N GLY A 281 9.19 19.44 0.88
CA GLY A 281 9.87 19.15 -0.38
C GLY A 281 11.33 19.58 -0.42
N GLU A 282 11.92 19.94 0.71
CA GLU A 282 13.29 20.39 0.83
C GLU A 282 14.25 19.23 1.12
N MET A 283 15.44 19.25 0.52
CA MET A 283 16.44 18.19 0.71
C MET A 283 17.28 18.50 1.95
N GLU A 284 17.19 17.65 2.97
CA GLU A 284 17.94 17.80 4.22
C GLU A 284 18.75 16.55 4.58
N ALA A 285 19.88 16.75 5.26
CA ALA A 285 20.66 15.65 5.80
C ALA A 285 19.92 15.05 7.00
N LEU A 286 19.64 13.75 6.92
CA LEU A 286 18.89 13.05 7.96
C LEU A 286 19.77 12.75 9.17
N ASP A 287 19.20 12.90 10.36
CA ASP A 287 19.81 12.44 11.59
C ASP A 287 19.44 10.98 11.92
N ALA A 288 20.10 10.42 12.94
CA ALA A 288 19.90 9.03 13.34
C ALA A 288 18.46 8.73 13.83
N GLU A 289 17.74 9.72 14.34
CA GLU A 289 16.36 9.56 14.75
C GLU A 289 15.42 9.48 13.55
N GLN A 290 15.61 10.39 12.59
CA GLN A 290 14.87 10.42 11.34
C GLN A 290 15.06 9.13 10.55
N VAL A 291 16.28 8.58 10.48
CA VAL A 291 16.57 7.29 9.84
C VAL A 291 15.70 6.16 10.43
N MET A 292 15.48 6.14 11.74
CA MET A 292 14.65 5.11 12.41
C MET A 292 13.14 5.39 12.27
N LEU A 293 12.71 6.65 12.29
CA LEU A 293 11.29 7.02 12.35
C LEU A 293 10.61 7.12 10.97
N ILE A 294 11.32 7.61 9.95
CA ILE A 294 10.73 7.82 8.62
C ILE A 294 10.15 6.51 8.02
N PRO A 295 10.88 5.38 8.02
CA PRO A 295 10.35 4.12 7.48
C PRO A 295 9.09 3.66 8.19
N ARG A 296 9.08 3.78 9.53
CA ARG A 296 7.92 3.44 10.36
C ARG A 296 6.71 4.28 9.97
N ARG A 297 6.88 5.60 9.86
CA ARG A 297 5.79 6.51 9.48
C ARG A 297 5.26 6.24 8.07
N ILE A 298 6.13 5.91 7.11
CA ILE A 298 5.72 5.54 5.75
C ILE A 298 4.89 4.25 5.78
N ARG A 299 5.38 3.21 6.47
CA ARG A 299 4.67 1.92 6.59
C ARG A 299 3.30 2.11 7.26
N SER A 300 3.23 2.85 8.36
CA SER A 300 1.98 3.10 9.08
C SER A 300 0.95 3.87 8.25
N LYS A 301 1.40 4.90 7.52
CA LYS A 301 0.53 5.63 6.58
C LYS A 301 0.00 4.73 5.47
N GLU A 302 0.81 3.81 4.96
CA GLU A 302 0.38 2.86 3.92
C GLU A 302 -0.59 1.81 4.46
N VAL A 303 -0.37 1.30 5.68
CA VAL A 303 -1.34 0.45 6.39
C VAL A 303 -2.69 1.17 6.49
N VAL A 304 -2.71 2.44 6.87
CA VAL A 304 -3.96 3.22 6.94
C VAL A 304 -4.59 3.44 5.56
N ARG A 305 -3.80 3.84 4.55
CA ARG A 305 -4.27 4.05 3.16
C ARG A 305 -4.89 2.81 2.54
N SER A 306 -4.33 1.65 2.85
CA SER A 306 -4.83 0.35 2.40
C SER A 306 -5.96 -0.21 3.28
N GLY A 307 -6.43 0.53 4.28
CA GLY A 307 -7.49 0.08 5.17
C GLY A 307 -7.08 -1.11 6.04
N PHE A 308 -5.85 -1.09 6.53
CA PHE A 308 -5.20 -2.16 7.29
C PHE A 308 -5.01 -3.47 6.50
N MET A 309 -5.18 -3.45 5.17
CA MET A 309 -4.95 -4.58 4.27
C MET A 309 -3.55 -4.50 3.61
N SER A 310 -2.54 -4.09 4.38
CA SER A 310 -1.16 -4.02 3.91
C SER A 310 -0.30 -5.13 4.48
N ASN A 311 0.61 -5.60 3.63
CA ASN A 311 1.70 -6.48 3.99
C ASN A 311 2.62 -5.89 5.08
N PHE A 312 2.69 -4.56 5.20
CA PHE A 312 3.47 -3.87 6.24
C PHE A 312 2.91 -4.07 7.65
N LEU A 313 1.69 -4.58 7.80
CA LEU A 313 1.13 -4.96 9.09
C LEU A 313 1.82 -6.19 9.69
N PHE A 314 2.52 -6.98 8.88
CA PHE A 314 3.14 -8.24 9.30
C PHE A 314 4.65 -8.07 9.48
N ALA A 315 5.18 -8.57 10.60
CA ALA A 315 6.60 -8.45 10.95
C ALA A 315 7.51 -9.20 9.97
N ASN A 316 7.07 -10.38 9.50
CA ASN A 316 7.80 -11.14 8.49
C ASN A 316 6.87 -12.03 7.67
N ILE A 317 6.60 -11.61 6.44
CA ILE A 317 5.74 -12.35 5.51
C ILE A 317 6.39 -13.69 5.11
N SER A 318 7.73 -13.79 5.09
CA SER A 318 8.42 -15.04 4.80
C SER A 318 8.14 -16.11 5.86
N ASN A 319 7.98 -15.71 7.13
CA ASN A 319 7.61 -16.62 8.19
C ASN A 319 6.19 -17.15 8.01
N ILE A 320 5.26 -16.34 7.47
CA ILE A 320 3.90 -16.77 7.12
C ILE A 320 3.91 -17.94 6.12
N TYR A 321 4.81 -17.90 5.13
CA TYR A 321 4.92 -18.94 4.09
C TYR A 321 5.58 -20.23 4.58
N GLY A 322 6.34 -20.18 5.68
CA GLY A 322 6.96 -21.35 6.32
C GLY A 322 6.10 -22.03 7.38
N CYS A 323 4.88 -21.53 7.64
CA CYS A 323 4.01 -22.03 8.68
C CYS A 323 3.26 -23.31 8.29
N SER A 324 2.73 -24.01 9.29
CA SER A 324 1.92 -25.20 9.07
C SER A 324 0.62 -24.88 8.31
N ALA A 325 0.05 -25.90 7.66
CA ALA A 325 -1.21 -25.75 6.94
C ALA A 325 -2.35 -25.23 7.83
N GLY A 326 -2.36 -25.59 9.12
CA GLY A 326 -3.34 -25.08 10.09
C GLY A 326 -3.21 -23.58 10.37
N VAL A 327 -1.99 -23.04 10.43
CA VAL A 327 -1.78 -21.58 10.59
C VAL A 327 -2.19 -20.84 9.31
N ILE A 328 -1.82 -21.38 8.14
CA ILE A 328 -2.20 -20.80 6.85
C ILE A 328 -3.73 -20.79 6.67
N SER A 329 -4.44 -21.83 7.12
CA SER A 329 -5.90 -21.86 7.05
C SER A 329 -6.53 -20.77 7.91
N ILE A 330 -6.01 -20.51 9.12
CA ILE A 330 -6.44 -19.39 9.98
C ILE A 330 -6.20 -18.04 9.29
N ILE A 331 -5.01 -17.81 8.71
CA ILE A 331 -4.70 -16.55 8.02
C ILE A 331 -5.64 -16.32 6.81
N ASN A 332 -6.02 -17.39 6.11
CA ASN A 332 -6.97 -17.30 5.01
C ASN A 332 -8.42 -17.07 5.45
N LYS A 333 -8.76 -17.31 6.72
CA LYS A 333 -10.11 -17.08 7.24
C LYS A 333 -10.46 -15.60 7.33
N PHE A 334 -9.49 -14.68 7.37
CA PHE A 334 -9.71 -13.21 7.47
C PHE A 334 -10.61 -12.56 6.37
N ASP A 335 -11.13 -13.34 5.42
CA ASP A 335 -11.79 -12.86 4.19
C ASP A 335 -13.26 -13.37 4.03
N ALA A 336 -13.92 -13.99 5.03
CA ALA A 336 -15.22 -14.67 4.87
C ALA A 336 -16.33 -14.28 5.88
N ILE A 337 -17.31 -13.46 5.47
CA ILE A 337 -18.47 -13.08 6.32
C ILE A 337 -19.76 -13.82 5.93
N LYS A 338 -20.47 -14.38 6.93
CA LYS A 338 -21.92 -14.67 6.96
C LYS A 338 -22.56 -13.92 8.13
N GLU A 339 -23.84 -13.56 8.00
CA GLU A 339 -24.62 -12.76 8.96
C GLU A 339 -24.99 -13.51 10.26
N SER A 340 -24.91 -12.83 11.42
CA SER A 340 -25.89 -12.90 12.55
C SER A 340 -25.60 -11.84 13.65
N LYS A 341 -26.53 -11.65 14.61
CA LYS A 341 -26.68 -10.49 15.51
C LYS A 341 -25.89 -10.58 16.85
N LYS A 342 -25.08 -9.56 17.21
CA LYS A 342 -25.01 -8.81 18.52
C LYS A 342 -23.63 -8.14 18.83
N ASN A 343 -23.71 -6.97 19.51
CA ASN A 343 -22.78 -6.26 20.45
C ASN A 343 -21.38 -5.68 20.08
N SER A 344 -21.35 -4.35 19.88
CA SER A 344 -20.34 -3.24 20.06
C SER A 344 -18.81 -3.42 20.26
N VAL A 345 -18.00 -2.50 19.69
CA VAL A 345 -16.63 -2.13 20.14
C VAL A 345 -16.36 -0.62 20.04
N ASN A 346 -15.71 -0.01 21.04
CA ASN A 346 -15.02 1.28 20.93
C ASN A 346 -13.51 1.09 20.75
N THR A 347 -12.94 1.78 19.76
CA THR A 347 -11.50 1.84 19.48
C THR A 347 -11.08 3.30 19.69
N ASP A 348 -10.15 3.53 20.61
CA ASP A 348 -9.65 4.84 21.02
C ASP A 348 -8.14 4.97 20.75
N GLU A 349 -7.55 6.12 21.09
CA GLU A 349 -6.12 6.40 20.86
C GLU A 349 -5.18 5.51 21.69
N GLU A 350 -5.71 4.82 22.71
CA GLU A 350 -4.97 3.86 23.54
C GLU A 350 -4.97 2.44 22.97
N THR A 351 -5.65 2.22 21.84
CA THR A 351 -5.69 0.92 21.19
C THR A 351 -4.31 0.53 20.64
N THR A 352 -3.83 -0.63 21.05
CA THR A 352 -2.57 -1.27 20.67
C THR A 352 -2.82 -2.72 20.27
N LEU A 353 -1.86 -3.38 19.61
CA LEU A 353 -1.96 -4.80 19.26
C LEU A 353 -2.27 -5.70 20.48
N GLN A 354 -1.78 -5.33 21.66
CA GLN A 354 -1.92 -6.09 22.90
C GLN A 354 -3.30 -5.99 23.54
N ASN A 355 -3.98 -4.85 23.36
CA ASN A 355 -5.33 -4.64 23.90
C ASN A 355 -6.43 -4.65 22.82
N PHE A 356 -6.05 -4.75 21.53
CA PHE A 356 -6.96 -4.66 20.40
C PHE A 356 -8.15 -5.61 20.53
N ASP A 357 -7.93 -6.85 20.96
CA ASP A 357 -8.98 -7.85 21.11
C ASP A 357 -9.76 -7.73 22.42
N GLN A 358 -9.31 -6.95 23.40
CA GLN A 358 -9.88 -6.94 24.75
C GLN A 358 -11.22 -6.20 24.80
N ALA A 359 -11.31 -5.04 24.14
CA ALA A 359 -12.51 -4.20 24.11
C ALA A 359 -13.57 -4.70 23.12
N ILE A 360 -13.26 -5.71 22.30
CA ILE A 360 -14.15 -6.25 21.25
C ILE A 360 -14.87 -7.48 21.80
N PRO A 361 -16.19 -7.59 21.83
CA PRO A 361 -16.87 -8.85 22.11
C PRO A 361 -16.46 -9.94 21.11
N GLU A 362 -16.35 -11.20 21.56
CA GLU A 362 -15.83 -12.29 20.72
C GLU A 362 -16.63 -12.51 19.44
N GLU A 363 -17.94 -12.34 19.51
CA GLU A 363 -18.86 -12.43 18.37
C GLU A 363 -18.59 -11.36 17.32
N VAL A 364 -18.38 -10.10 17.73
CA VAL A 364 -18.05 -8.99 16.80
C VAL A 364 -16.63 -9.12 16.26
N PHE A 365 -15.69 -9.59 17.08
CA PHE A 365 -14.34 -9.88 16.61
C PHE A 365 -14.40 -10.88 15.46
N LEU A 366 -15.13 -11.98 15.65
CA LEU A 366 -15.33 -13.01 14.64
C LEU A 366 -16.10 -12.49 13.42
N GLU A 367 -17.12 -11.65 13.61
CA GLU A 367 -17.91 -11.07 12.51
C GLU A 367 -17.05 -10.21 11.59
N VAL A 368 -16.25 -9.30 12.17
CA VAL A 368 -15.48 -8.32 11.41
C VAL A 368 -14.20 -8.92 10.83
N THR A 369 -13.52 -9.76 11.62
CA THR A 369 -12.21 -10.31 11.24
C THR A 369 -12.29 -11.71 10.66
N SER A 370 -13.44 -12.39 10.74
CA SER A 370 -13.61 -13.78 10.29
C SER A 370 -12.69 -14.80 10.98
N VAL A 371 -11.99 -14.41 12.05
CA VAL A 371 -11.19 -15.28 12.92
C VAL A 371 -11.62 -15.11 14.37
N THR A 372 -11.48 -16.15 15.19
CA THR A 372 -11.78 -16.04 16.63
C THR A 372 -10.69 -15.25 17.35
N LYS A 373 -11.01 -14.70 18.54
CA LYS A 373 -9.98 -14.09 19.39
C LYS A 373 -8.86 -15.05 19.73
N ALA A 374 -9.18 -16.33 19.96
CA ALA A 374 -8.18 -17.36 20.23
C ALA A 374 -7.24 -17.55 19.03
N GLN A 375 -7.78 -17.56 17.81
CA GLN A 375 -6.98 -17.62 16.57
C GLN A 375 -6.13 -16.36 16.39
N PHE A 376 -6.68 -15.17 16.67
CA PHE A 376 -5.91 -13.93 16.62
C PHE A 376 -4.77 -13.91 17.65
N ARG A 377 -5.04 -14.30 18.90
CA ARG A 377 -4.02 -14.43 19.95
C ARG A 377 -2.96 -15.46 19.60
N LEU A 378 -3.33 -16.57 18.96
CA LEU A 378 -2.37 -17.56 18.46
C LEU A 378 -1.41 -16.96 17.40
N LEU A 379 -1.89 -16.05 16.55
CA LEU A 379 -1.06 -15.31 15.58
C LEU A 379 -0.26 -14.18 16.26
N ARG A 380 -0.76 -13.58 17.34
CA ARG A 380 -0.02 -12.53 18.08
C ARG A 380 1.06 -13.12 18.98
N ASP A 381 0.68 -14.07 19.82
CA ASP A 381 1.45 -14.55 20.97
C ASP A 381 2.15 -15.89 20.70
N GLY A 382 1.66 -16.68 19.72
CA GLY A 382 2.15 -18.03 19.45
C GLY A 382 1.56 -19.07 20.40
N GLY A 383 1.92 -20.34 20.19
CA GLY A 383 1.50 -21.44 21.05
C GLY A 383 1.04 -22.70 20.30
N GLU A 384 0.70 -23.73 21.07
CA GLU A 384 0.16 -24.99 20.53
C GLU A 384 -1.33 -24.87 20.24
N PHE A 385 -1.77 -25.49 19.15
CA PHE A 385 -3.17 -25.56 18.78
C PHE A 385 -3.47 -26.88 18.07
N VAL A 386 -4.74 -27.30 18.06
CA VAL A 386 -5.17 -28.47 17.31
C VAL A 386 -5.68 -28.01 15.96
N ASN A 387 -5.10 -28.51 14.89
CA ASN A 387 -5.57 -28.25 13.54
C ASN A 387 -6.94 -28.92 13.34
N GLU A 388 -7.98 -28.12 13.10
CA GLU A 388 -9.37 -28.58 12.92
C GLU A 388 -9.54 -29.52 11.72
N GLU A 389 -8.70 -29.40 10.69
CA GLU A 389 -8.77 -30.21 9.47
C GLU A 389 -8.07 -31.57 9.62
N THR A 390 -6.97 -31.62 10.37
CA THR A 390 -6.12 -32.82 10.49
C THR A 390 -6.24 -33.52 11.84
N GLY A 391 -6.81 -32.85 12.83
CA GLY A 391 -6.89 -33.31 14.22
C GLY A 391 -5.52 -33.38 14.94
N LYS A 392 -4.45 -32.87 14.33
CA LYS A 392 -3.09 -32.93 14.89
C LYS A 392 -2.76 -31.67 15.68
N THR A 393 -1.98 -31.83 16.75
CA THR A 393 -1.36 -30.69 17.44
C THR A 393 -0.27 -30.09 16.57
N GLU A 394 -0.37 -28.79 16.34
CA GLU A 394 0.58 -27.97 15.61
C GLU A 394 1.01 -26.79 16.49
N ASN A 395 2.12 -26.13 16.15
CA ASN A 395 2.65 -25.00 16.92
C ASN A 395 2.73 -23.75 16.02
N SER A 396 2.20 -22.64 16.52
CA SER A 396 2.32 -21.32 15.92
C SER A 396 3.51 -20.58 16.54
N PRO A 397 4.43 -20.03 15.72
CA PRO A 397 5.57 -19.24 16.22
C PRO A 397 5.15 -17.89 16.81
N GLY A 398 3.90 -17.44 16.63
CA GLY A 398 3.46 -16.12 17.06
C GLY A 398 4.16 -14.98 16.32
N CYS A 399 4.03 -13.75 16.85
CA CYS A 399 4.70 -12.55 16.34
C CYS A 399 4.47 -12.29 14.83
N PHE A 400 3.26 -12.62 14.35
CA PHE A 400 2.92 -12.43 12.93
C PHE A 400 2.78 -10.95 12.58
N PHE A 401 2.30 -10.14 13.52
CA PHE A 401 2.07 -8.71 13.35
C PHE A 401 3.30 -7.90 13.77
N ASP A 402 3.60 -6.85 13.02
CA ASP A 402 4.56 -5.83 13.44
C ASP A 402 3.85 -4.93 14.47
N GLU A 403 4.07 -5.19 15.76
CA GLU A 403 3.39 -4.47 16.85
C GLU A 403 3.61 -2.97 16.77
N VAL A 404 4.82 -2.56 16.42
CA VAL A 404 5.22 -1.16 16.34
C VAL A 404 4.45 -0.47 15.21
N VAL A 405 4.48 -1.05 14.01
CA VAL A 405 3.74 -0.52 12.86
C VAL A 405 2.23 -0.56 13.12
N PHE A 406 1.70 -1.61 13.74
CA PHE A 406 0.28 -1.71 14.09
C PHE A 406 -0.14 -0.53 15.00
N ASN A 407 0.57 -0.33 16.10
CA ASN A 407 0.25 0.70 17.09
C ASN A 407 0.37 2.11 16.48
N ASP A 408 1.42 2.36 15.69
CA ASP A 408 1.61 3.63 15.00
C ASP A 408 0.53 3.86 13.92
N SER A 409 0.05 2.80 13.25
CA SER A 409 -1.05 2.86 12.27
C SER A 409 -2.39 3.22 12.91
N VAL A 410 -2.67 2.70 14.11
CA VAL A 410 -3.89 3.07 14.87
C VAL A 410 -3.85 4.56 15.21
N LYS A 411 -2.72 5.07 15.72
CA LYS A 411 -2.56 6.49 16.02
C LYS A 411 -2.72 7.37 14.78
N GLU A 412 -2.09 7.00 13.67
CA GLU A 412 -2.21 7.72 12.40
C GLU A 412 -3.67 7.72 11.91
N PHE A 413 -4.38 6.60 12.02
CA PHE A 413 -5.81 6.52 11.65
C PHE A 413 -6.67 7.44 12.53
N MET A 414 -6.41 7.50 13.84
CA MET A 414 -7.16 8.36 14.76
C MET A 414 -6.89 9.84 14.49
N ALA A 415 -5.62 10.22 14.23
CA ALA A 415 -5.25 11.57 13.82
C ALA A 415 -5.89 11.95 12.47
N LEU A 416 -5.91 11.03 11.51
CA LEU A 416 -6.58 11.18 10.22
C LEU A 416 -8.09 11.37 10.39
N ARG A 417 -8.73 10.58 11.24
CA ARG A 417 -10.16 10.71 11.57
C ARG A 417 -10.47 12.10 12.11
N LYS A 418 -9.67 12.59 13.05
CA LYS A 418 -9.82 13.93 13.62
C LYS A 418 -9.65 15.04 12.57
N ARG A 419 -8.64 14.92 11.70
CA ARG A 419 -8.40 15.87 10.60
C ARG A 419 -9.53 15.89 9.58
N LEU A 420 -10.17 14.75 9.35
CA LEU A 420 -11.23 14.58 8.35
C LEU A 420 -12.64 14.61 8.95
N ALA A 421 -12.80 15.00 10.21
CA ALA A 421 -14.09 14.95 10.90
C ALA A 421 -15.14 15.84 10.21
N ASN A 422 -14.78 17.08 9.83
CA ASN A 422 -15.73 18.06 9.28
C ASN A 422 -16.07 17.83 7.78
N TYR A 423 -16.52 16.64 7.40
CA TYR A 423 -16.80 16.30 5.99
C TYR A 423 -18.12 16.88 5.44
N PHE A 424 -18.84 17.71 6.20
CA PHE A 424 -20.01 18.47 5.72
C PHE A 424 -19.65 19.79 5.03
N GLU A 425 -18.40 20.24 5.16
CA GLU A 425 -17.91 21.40 4.43
C GLU A 425 -17.69 21.10 2.92
N PRO A 426 -18.19 21.96 2.01
CA PRO A 426 -18.04 21.76 0.56
C PRO A 426 -16.59 21.72 0.05
N SER A 427 -15.64 22.27 0.81
CA SER A 427 -14.20 22.28 0.51
C SER A 427 -13.55 20.90 0.63
N ASN A 428 -14.14 19.98 1.41
CA ASN A 428 -13.56 18.67 1.69
C ASN A 428 -13.85 17.66 0.58
N LYS A 429 -12.80 17.36 -0.21
CA LYS A 429 -12.83 16.34 -1.28
C LYS A 429 -12.58 14.93 -0.76
N GLU A 430 -12.20 14.79 0.51
CA GLU A 430 -11.79 13.55 1.15
C GLU A 430 -12.45 13.42 2.54
N ASP A 431 -12.77 12.19 2.95
CA ASP A 431 -13.24 11.86 4.30
C ASP A 431 -12.64 10.54 4.78
N ILE A 432 -12.77 10.24 6.08
CA ILE A 432 -12.17 9.07 6.74
C ILE A 432 -12.61 7.74 6.10
N PHE A 433 -13.75 7.71 5.42
CA PHE A 433 -14.29 6.48 4.83
C PHE A 433 -13.63 6.11 3.50
N ASN A 434 -12.89 7.03 2.87
CA ASN A 434 -12.02 6.68 1.75
C ASN A 434 -10.91 5.70 2.14
N TYR A 435 -10.63 5.59 3.44
CA TYR A 435 -9.60 4.72 4.03
C TYR A 435 -10.19 3.40 4.55
N ILE A 436 -11.50 3.18 4.45
CA ILE A 436 -12.14 1.91 4.78
C ILE A 436 -12.14 1.04 3.52
N PRO A 437 -11.57 -0.17 3.57
CA PRO A 437 -11.48 -1.03 2.40
C PRO A 437 -12.87 -1.52 1.97
N ALA A 438 -13.09 -1.64 0.66
CA ALA A 438 -14.36 -2.13 0.12
C ALA A 438 -14.62 -3.58 0.58
N GLN A 439 -15.69 -3.79 1.34
CA GLN A 439 -16.07 -5.11 1.86
C GLN A 439 -16.57 -6.02 0.73
N ARG A 440 -16.16 -7.30 0.73
CA ARG A 440 -16.30 -8.25 -0.39
C ARG A 440 -17.59 -9.09 -0.39
N THR A 441 -18.52 -8.83 0.54
CA THR A 441 -19.80 -9.54 0.72
C THR A 441 -21.00 -8.66 0.33
N ASN A 442 -22.24 -9.09 0.63
CA ASN A 442 -23.51 -8.39 0.33
C ASN A 442 -23.60 -6.94 0.87
N GLN A 443 -22.58 -6.48 1.59
CA GLN A 443 -22.30 -5.09 1.97
C GLN A 443 -21.62 -4.31 0.82
N ILE A 444 -22.07 -4.48 -0.43
CA ILE A 444 -21.69 -3.55 -1.50
C ILE A 444 -22.30 -2.20 -1.15
N PHE A 445 -21.46 -1.27 -0.72
CA PHE A 445 -21.85 0.12 -0.55
C PHE A 445 -22.07 0.74 -1.93
N THR A 446 -23.16 1.48 -2.07
CA THR A 446 -23.38 2.32 -3.24
C THR A 446 -22.20 3.29 -3.34
N PRO A 447 -21.43 3.33 -4.44
CA PRO A 447 -20.30 4.24 -4.56
C PRO A 447 -20.73 5.70 -4.37
N LYS A 448 -19.89 6.54 -3.76
CA LYS A 448 -20.21 7.96 -3.49
C LYS A 448 -20.69 8.71 -4.73
N GLU A 449 -20.05 8.48 -5.88
CA GLU A 449 -20.45 9.10 -7.15
C GLU A 449 -21.86 8.70 -7.59
N VAL A 450 -22.29 7.48 -7.26
CA VAL A 450 -23.66 7.02 -7.53
C VAL A 450 -24.64 7.66 -6.54
N VAL A 451 -24.27 7.74 -5.26
CA VAL A 451 -25.08 8.42 -4.23
C VAL A 451 -25.32 9.88 -4.59
N ARG A 452 -24.29 10.63 -4.99
CA ARG A 452 -24.44 12.02 -5.45
C ARG A 452 -25.42 12.14 -6.60
N LYS A 453 -25.28 11.28 -7.63
CA LYS A 453 -26.22 11.25 -8.76
C LYS A 453 -27.66 10.97 -8.32
N MET A 454 -27.87 10.07 -7.35
CA MET A 454 -29.21 9.81 -6.82
C MET A 454 -29.80 11.04 -6.14
N VAL A 455 -29.00 11.77 -5.37
CA VAL A 455 -29.42 13.00 -4.69
C VAL A 455 -29.65 14.15 -5.67
N ASP A 456 -28.83 14.27 -6.72
CA ASP A 456 -29.02 15.24 -7.79
C ASP A 456 -30.34 14.98 -8.55
N LEU A 457 -30.60 13.73 -8.93
CA LEU A 457 -31.86 13.33 -9.57
C LEU A 457 -33.07 13.63 -8.67
N LEU A 458 -32.94 13.43 -7.35
CA LEU A 458 -34.01 13.75 -6.40
C LEU A 458 -34.37 15.25 -6.41
N GLU A 459 -33.38 16.15 -6.53
CA GLU A 459 -33.65 17.57 -6.70
C GLU A 459 -34.22 17.92 -8.07
N GLU A 460 -33.73 17.29 -9.14
CA GLU A 460 -34.26 17.50 -10.48
C GLU A 460 -35.75 17.16 -10.56
N GLU A 461 -36.16 16.05 -9.94
CA GLU A 461 -37.56 15.64 -9.85
C GLU A 461 -38.38 16.51 -8.88
N ASN A 462 -37.73 17.07 -7.85
CA ASN A 462 -38.38 17.88 -6.80
C ASN A 462 -37.61 19.18 -6.56
N PRO A 463 -37.69 20.17 -7.48
CA PRO A 463 -36.89 21.39 -7.38
C PRO A 463 -37.09 22.13 -6.05
N GLY A 464 -35.99 22.46 -5.37
CA GLY A 464 -36.01 23.18 -4.10
C GLY A 464 -36.41 22.32 -2.89
N CYS A 465 -36.48 21.00 -3.02
CA CYS A 465 -36.84 20.11 -1.90
C CYS A 465 -35.90 20.25 -0.69
N PHE A 466 -34.63 20.57 -0.94
CA PHE A 466 -33.61 20.81 0.09
C PHE A 466 -33.63 22.21 0.70
N ASP A 467 -34.48 23.13 0.23
CA ASP A 467 -34.59 24.49 0.78
C ASP A 467 -35.75 24.64 1.80
N ASP A 468 -36.67 23.68 1.88
CA ASP A 468 -37.81 23.71 2.80
C ASP A 468 -37.50 22.99 4.13
N PRO A 469 -37.51 23.69 5.29
CA PRO A 469 -37.21 23.11 6.59
C PRO A 469 -38.23 22.08 7.10
N ARG A 470 -39.37 21.92 6.42
CA ARG A 470 -40.45 20.99 6.80
C ARG A 470 -40.41 19.67 6.01
N LYS A 471 -39.57 19.59 4.97
CA LYS A 471 -39.43 18.38 4.16
C LYS A 471 -38.57 17.35 4.92
N THR A 472 -39.01 16.11 4.87
CA THR A 472 -38.34 14.97 5.49
C THR A 472 -37.83 13.99 4.44
N PHE A 473 -36.75 13.29 4.78
CA PHE A 473 -36.03 12.37 3.91
C PHE A 473 -35.74 11.10 4.69
N ALA A 474 -35.82 9.95 4.04
CA ALA A 474 -35.63 8.66 4.68
C ALA A 474 -34.75 7.71 3.87
N ASP A 475 -33.95 6.92 4.58
CA ASP A 475 -33.31 5.70 4.08
C ASP A 475 -33.76 4.53 4.95
N LEU A 476 -34.76 3.79 4.47
CA LEU A 476 -35.41 2.74 5.24
C LEU A 476 -34.62 1.42 5.23
N TYR A 477 -33.42 1.39 4.65
CA TYR A 477 -32.53 0.22 4.64
C TYR A 477 -31.05 0.63 4.49
N MET A 478 -30.57 1.42 5.45
CA MET A 478 -29.19 1.89 5.51
C MET A 478 -28.20 0.73 5.59
N LYS A 479 -27.07 0.87 4.90
CA LYS A 479 -25.88 0.00 5.04
C LYS A 479 -24.68 0.72 5.65
N SER A 480 -24.34 1.88 5.12
CA SER A 480 -23.24 2.73 5.60
C SER A 480 -23.67 4.12 6.03
N GLY A 481 -24.92 4.52 5.75
CA GLY A 481 -25.38 5.89 5.97
C GLY A 481 -24.93 6.90 4.91
N GLN A 482 -24.27 6.47 3.83
CA GLN A 482 -23.77 7.37 2.77
C GLN A 482 -24.86 8.22 2.13
N TYR A 483 -26.03 7.63 1.82
CA TYR A 483 -27.14 8.35 1.20
C TYR A 483 -27.70 9.44 2.14
N ILE A 484 -28.00 9.08 3.38
CA ILE A 484 -28.44 10.03 4.40
C ILE A 484 -27.42 11.16 4.60
N THR A 485 -26.14 10.84 4.62
CA THR A 485 -25.09 11.85 4.82
C THR A 485 -25.04 12.83 3.66
N GLU A 486 -25.20 12.36 2.42
CA GLU A 486 -25.27 13.26 1.25
C GLU A 486 -26.53 14.14 1.28
N ILE A 487 -27.67 13.61 1.75
CA ILE A 487 -28.88 14.40 2.01
C ILE A 487 -28.61 15.47 3.08
N VAL A 488 -27.98 15.10 4.19
CA VAL A 488 -27.59 16.05 5.26
C VAL A 488 -26.65 17.12 4.71
N LYS A 489 -25.67 16.76 3.87
CA LYS A 489 -24.78 17.73 3.19
C LYS A 489 -25.57 18.71 2.33
N ARG A 490 -26.54 18.23 1.56
CA ARG A 490 -27.41 19.08 0.72
C ARG A 490 -28.24 20.03 1.56
N LEU A 491 -28.93 19.53 2.59
CA LEU A 491 -29.74 20.34 3.50
C LEU A 491 -28.87 21.38 4.24
N TYR A 492 -27.74 20.96 4.78
CA TYR A 492 -26.85 21.84 5.53
C TYR A 492 -26.28 22.97 4.68
N ASN A 493 -26.06 22.72 3.38
CA ASN A 493 -25.47 23.69 2.46
C ASN A 493 -26.49 24.50 1.65
N SER A 494 -27.78 24.15 1.71
CA SER A 494 -28.84 24.81 0.93
C SER A 494 -29.03 26.27 1.32
N GLN A 495 -29.46 27.10 0.36
CA GLN A 495 -29.64 28.54 0.61
C GLN A 495 -30.88 28.80 1.46
N GLY A 496 -31.92 27.97 1.32
CA GLY A 496 -33.14 28.02 2.12
C GLY A 496 -32.85 27.74 3.58
N LEU A 497 -32.14 26.64 3.90
CA LEU A 497 -31.81 26.35 5.30
C LEU A 497 -30.76 27.29 5.87
N LYS A 498 -29.81 27.80 5.09
CA LYS A 498 -28.89 28.86 5.57
C LYS A 498 -29.63 30.14 5.95
N LYS A 499 -30.71 30.48 5.25
CA LYS A 499 -31.55 31.64 5.59
C LYS A 499 -32.43 31.37 6.82
N ALA A 500 -33.04 30.18 6.90
CA ALA A 500 -33.92 29.80 8.01
C ALA A 500 -33.14 29.58 9.32
N PHE A 501 -31.95 28.98 9.22
CA PHE A 501 -31.04 28.69 10.31
C PHE A 501 -29.61 29.17 9.95
N PRO A 502 -29.31 30.47 10.18
CA PRO A 502 -28.00 31.04 9.87
C PRO A 502 -26.86 30.41 10.68
N ASP A 503 -27.14 30.08 11.95
CA ASP A 503 -26.23 29.39 12.85
C ASP A 503 -26.03 27.92 12.42
N SER A 504 -24.77 27.52 12.26
CA SER A 504 -24.40 26.19 11.77
C SER A 504 -24.82 25.06 12.70
N GLU A 505 -24.64 25.22 14.02
CA GLU A 505 -24.97 24.17 14.99
C GLU A 505 -26.49 24.00 15.10
N LYS A 506 -27.25 25.10 15.18
CA LYS A 506 -28.72 25.04 15.17
C LYS A 506 -29.24 24.40 13.90
N ARG A 507 -28.62 24.70 12.74
CA ARG A 507 -29.01 24.12 11.45
C ARG A 507 -28.81 22.60 11.44
N ILE A 508 -27.64 22.11 11.85
CA ILE A 508 -27.37 20.66 11.82
C ILE A 508 -28.24 19.89 12.84
N ARG A 509 -28.48 20.46 14.03
CA ARG A 509 -29.41 19.90 15.02
C ARG A 509 -30.84 19.84 14.50
N HIS A 510 -31.32 20.88 13.80
CA HIS A 510 -32.64 20.88 13.16
C HIS A 510 -32.75 19.77 12.11
N ILE A 511 -31.74 19.61 11.25
CA ILE A 511 -31.74 18.59 10.20
C ILE A 511 -31.88 17.18 10.80
N PHE A 512 -31.07 16.84 11.81
CA PHE A 512 -31.13 15.52 12.44
C PHE A 512 -32.42 15.28 13.22
N LYS A 513 -32.92 16.31 13.93
CA LYS A 513 -34.09 16.18 14.78
C LYS A 513 -35.42 16.18 14.01
N HIS A 514 -35.47 16.76 12.81
CA HIS A 514 -36.75 17.00 12.14
C HIS A 514 -36.81 16.59 10.68
N GLN A 515 -35.68 16.34 10.00
CA GLN A 515 -35.69 16.17 8.55
C GLN A 515 -35.17 14.82 8.07
N VAL A 516 -34.44 14.06 8.90
CA VAL A 516 -33.70 12.89 8.43
C VAL A 516 -34.05 11.65 9.26
N TYR A 517 -34.47 10.60 8.55
CA TYR A 517 -34.90 9.31 9.11
C TYR A 517 -34.08 8.17 8.50
N GLY A 518 -33.74 7.17 9.30
CA GLY A 518 -32.93 6.06 8.81
C GLY A 518 -33.14 4.77 9.59
N LEU A 519 -33.22 3.65 8.87
CA LEU A 519 -33.32 2.31 9.46
C LEU A 519 -32.13 1.45 9.06
N ALA A 520 -31.49 0.82 10.03
CA ALA A 520 -30.42 -0.14 9.81
C ALA A 520 -30.85 -1.55 10.26
N PRO A 521 -30.74 -2.58 9.41
CA PRO A 521 -31.32 -3.90 9.68
C PRO A 521 -30.60 -4.69 10.77
N THR A 522 -29.31 -4.41 10.99
CA THR A 522 -28.49 -5.08 12.00
C THR A 522 -27.73 -4.07 12.83
N GLU A 523 -27.40 -4.44 14.06
CA GLU A 523 -26.69 -3.56 15.01
C GLU A 523 -25.31 -3.13 14.48
N CYS A 524 -24.59 -4.03 13.80
CA CYS A 524 -23.30 -3.72 13.18
C CYS A 524 -23.45 -2.61 12.13
N ILE A 525 -24.41 -2.78 11.21
CA ILE A 525 -24.74 -1.78 10.18
C ILE A 525 -25.25 -0.48 10.80
N TYR A 526 -26.05 -0.56 11.86
CA TYR A 526 -26.57 0.59 12.58
C TYR A 526 -25.44 1.42 13.19
N ARG A 527 -24.50 0.80 13.90
CA ARG A 527 -23.36 1.49 14.49
C ARG A 527 -22.40 2.06 13.46
N ILE A 528 -22.13 1.33 12.37
CA ILE A 528 -21.35 1.85 11.24
C ILE A 528 -22.03 3.10 10.69
N SER A 529 -23.35 3.03 10.46
CA SER A 529 -24.13 4.15 9.95
C SER A 529 -24.18 5.32 10.93
N LEU A 530 -24.34 5.10 12.23
CA LEU A 530 -24.30 6.16 13.24
C LEU A 530 -22.94 6.84 13.29
N ARG A 531 -21.85 6.08 13.32
CA ARG A 531 -20.49 6.67 13.27
C ARG A 531 -20.25 7.42 11.97
N TYR A 532 -20.81 6.94 10.86
CA TYR A 532 -20.74 7.60 9.57
C TYR A 532 -21.56 8.88 9.50
N ILE A 533 -22.75 8.91 10.08
CA ILE A 533 -23.69 10.02 9.94
C ILE A 533 -23.46 11.09 11.03
N LEU A 534 -23.12 10.66 12.26
CA LEU A 534 -22.99 11.52 13.43
C LEU A 534 -21.53 11.80 13.84
N GLY A 535 -20.55 11.11 13.26
CA GLY A 535 -19.12 11.32 13.54
C GLY A 535 -18.49 12.46 12.75
N PHE A 536 -19.24 13.52 12.45
CA PHE A 536 -18.81 14.64 11.61
C PHE A 536 -18.14 15.78 12.40
N ASP A 537 -18.15 15.72 13.73
CA ASP A 537 -17.59 16.75 14.59
C ASP A 537 -17.24 16.16 15.96
N ASP A 538 -16.11 16.55 16.54
CA ASP A 538 -15.67 16.08 17.86
C ASP A 538 -16.31 16.89 19.02
N THR A 539 -16.92 18.04 18.72
CA THR A 539 -17.54 18.98 19.67
C THR A 539 -19.06 18.95 19.63
N ILE A 540 -19.65 18.72 18.46
CA ILE A 540 -21.11 18.66 18.29
C ILE A 540 -21.56 17.20 18.41
N HIS A 541 -22.13 16.87 19.58
CA HIS A 541 -22.80 15.60 19.79
C HIS A 541 -24.31 15.72 19.56
N ILE A 542 -24.86 14.79 18.76
CA ILE A 542 -26.30 14.62 18.55
C ILE A 542 -26.74 13.41 19.38
N ASP A 543 -27.46 13.66 20.47
CA ASP A 543 -27.95 12.61 21.36
C ASP A 543 -29.01 11.73 20.66
N GLU A 544 -29.19 10.50 21.15
CA GLU A 544 -30.16 9.54 20.59
C GLU A 544 -31.60 10.08 20.54
N ALA A 545 -31.96 10.95 21.49
CA ALA A 545 -33.25 11.63 21.54
C ALA A 545 -33.42 12.76 20.50
N ASP A 546 -32.33 13.19 19.86
CA ASP A 546 -32.28 14.32 18.92
C ASP A 546 -32.04 13.88 17.46
N HIS A 547 -32.20 12.59 17.16
CA HIS A 547 -32.19 12.08 15.78
C HIS A 547 -33.15 10.89 15.58
N HIS A 548 -33.50 10.62 14.31
CA HIS A 548 -34.39 9.52 13.89
C HIS A 548 -33.66 8.42 13.12
N LEU A 549 -32.50 8.01 13.63
CA LEU A 549 -31.75 6.86 13.10
C LEU A 549 -32.01 5.70 14.06
N ARG A 550 -32.52 4.57 13.57
CA ARG A 550 -32.92 3.42 14.41
C ARG A 550 -32.39 2.10 13.86
N GLN A 551 -32.15 1.16 14.77
CA GLN A 551 -31.85 -0.23 14.43
C GLN A 551 -33.16 -1.01 14.25
N ALA A 552 -33.61 -1.19 13.01
CA ALA A 552 -34.79 -2.00 12.71
C ALA A 552 -34.68 -2.61 11.30
N ASP A 553 -35.05 -3.89 11.17
CA ASP A 553 -35.10 -4.58 9.87
C ASP A 553 -36.47 -4.40 9.24
N SER A 554 -36.56 -3.50 8.25
CA SER A 554 -37.78 -3.20 7.51
C SER A 554 -38.15 -4.27 6.47
N LEU A 555 -37.24 -5.20 6.14
CA LEU A 555 -37.44 -6.17 5.07
C LEU A 555 -38.65 -7.10 5.27
N PRO A 556 -38.94 -7.62 6.48
CA PRO A 556 -40.13 -8.42 6.73
C PRO A 556 -41.43 -7.62 6.50
N ALA A 557 -41.50 -6.38 7.01
CA ALA A 557 -42.66 -5.51 6.88
C ALA A 557 -42.91 -5.12 5.40
N ALA A 558 -41.84 -4.79 4.67
CA ALA A 558 -41.92 -4.50 3.25
C ALA A 558 -42.44 -5.70 2.43
N LYS A 559 -42.03 -6.93 2.78
CA LYS A 559 -42.54 -8.16 2.13
C LYS A 559 -43.99 -8.48 2.49
N ALA A 560 -44.43 -8.12 3.70
CA ALA A 560 -45.78 -8.35 4.18
C ALA A 560 -46.77 -7.25 3.77
N GLY A 561 -46.29 -6.11 3.25
CA GLY A 561 -47.12 -4.96 2.92
C GLY A 561 -47.57 -4.15 4.15
N THR A 562 -46.93 -4.33 5.31
CA THR A 562 -47.30 -3.72 6.61
C THR A 562 -46.33 -2.60 7.00
N MET A 563 -45.79 -1.88 6.01
CA MET A 563 -44.70 -0.92 6.24
C MET A 563 -45.14 0.31 7.04
N GLU A 564 -46.40 0.76 6.87
CA GLU A 564 -46.96 1.90 7.59
C GLU A 564 -47.04 1.62 9.11
N GLU A 565 -47.67 0.51 9.49
CA GLU A 565 -47.76 0.05 10.89
C GLU A 565 -46.38 -0.13 11.53
N PHE A 566 -45.42 -0.69 10.77
CA PHE A 566 -44.05 -0.86 11.24
C PHE A 566 -43.33 0.47 11.46
N LEU A 567 -43.53 1.47 10.60
CA LEU A 567 -42.91 2.78 10.77
C LEU A 567 -43.50 3.54 11.96
N ASP A 568 -44.81 3.46 12.17
CA ASP A 568 -45.50 4.06 13.32
C ASP A 568 -45.06 3.43 14.66
N GLU A 569 -44.63 2.16 14.65
CA GLU A 569 -44.06 1.50 15.84
C GLU A 569 -42.63 1.99 16.12
N VAL A 570 -41.86 2.32 15.08
CA VAL A 570 -40.42 2.63 15.17
C VAL A 570 -40.14 4.12 15.44
N PHE A 571 -40.94 5.03 14.87
CA PHE A 571 -40.74 6.49 14.93
C PHE A 571 -41.90 7.19 15.64
#